data_AF-A0A916PWH4-F1
#
_entry.id   AF-A0A916PWH4-F1
#
_cell.length_a   1.000
_cell.length_b   1.000
_cell.length_c   1.000
_cell.angle_alpha   90.00
_cell.angle_beta   90.00
_cell.angle_gamma   90.00
#
_symmetry.space_group_name_H-M   'P 1'
#
loop_
_entity.id
_entity.type
_entity.pdbx_description
1 polymer ?
#
loop_
_entity_poly.entity_id
_entity_poly.type
_entity_poly.pdbx_seq_one_letter_code
_entity_poly.pdbx_strand_id
1 'polypeptide(L)' 'MVVELDERENYGEDRYIGIGLLQGRVVVIVYTEPDEQTVRIISLRKALSSERRYYEQYLED' A
#
# COMPACT_ATOMS: atom_id res chain seq x y z
N MET A 1 3.04 3.17 8.76
CA MET A 1 2.52 2.73 7.45
C MET A 1 2.33 3.98 6.63
N VAL A 2 2.77 3.97 5.36
CA VAL A 2 2.51 5.04 4.40
C VAL A 2 1.41 4.56 3.46
N VAL A 3 0.46 5.43 3.12
CA VAL A 3 -0.67 5.14 2.24
C VAL A 3 -0.84 6.28 1.25
N GLU A 4 -0.98 5.94 -0.02
CA GLU A 4 -1.15 6.90 -1.12
C GLU A 4 -2.24 6.41 -2.08
N LEU A 5 -2.88 7.35 -2.77
CA LEU A 5 -3.82 7.03 -3.86
C LEU A 5 -3.03 6.48 -5.06
N ASP A 6 -3.50 5.39 -5.67
CA ASP A 6 -2.90 4.80 -6.86
C ASP A 6 -3.33 5.55 -8.13
N GLU A 7 -2.60 6.62 -8.43
CA GLU A 7 -2.88 7.48 -9.59
C GLU A 7 -2.21 6.99 -10.89
N ARG A 8 -1.65 5.77 -10.91
CA ARG A 8 -0.91 5.26 -12.07
C ARG A 8 -1.79 5.00 -13.28
N GLU A 9 -3.05 4.62 -13.06
CA GLU A 9 -4.04 4.35 -14.11
C GLU A 9 -5.44 4.74 -13.62
N ASN A 10 -6.38 4.95 -14.56
CA ASN A 10 -7.80 5.06 -14.21
C ASN A 10 -8.43 3.67 -14.17
N TYR A 11 -8.52 3.10 -12.95
CA TYR A 11 -9.09 1.78 -12.72
C TYR A 11 -10.62 1.74 -12.64
N GLY A 12 -11.30 2.90 -12.71
CA GLY A 12 -12.75 3.00 -12.51
C GLY A 12 -13.20 2.90 -11.05
N GLU A 13 -12.25 2.86 -10.11
CA GLU A 13 -12.44 2.85 -8.67
C GLU A 13 -11.20 3.48 -7.99
N ASP A 14 -11.37 4.03 -6.79
CA ASP A 14 -10.23 4.49 -6.00
C ASP A 14 -9.46 3.29 -5.46
N ARG A 15 -8.14 3.30 -5.68
CA ARG A 15 -7.23 2.30 -5.17
C ARG A 15 -6.16 2.96 -4.34
N TYR A 16 -5.73 2.28 -3.29
CA TYR A 16 -4.71 2.75 -2.38
C TYR A 16 -3.52 1.80 -2.39
N ILE A 17 -2.33 2.37 -2.38
CA ILE A 17 -1.08 1.65 -2.18
C ILE A 17 -0.62 1.93 -0.75
N GLY A 18 -0.62 0.90 0.10
CA GLY A 18 -0.09 0.94 1.45
C GLY A 18 1.26 0.23 1.55
N ILE A 19 2.23 0.82 2.23
CA ILE A 19 3.49 0.16 2.60
C ILE A 19 3.63 0.14 4.12
N GLY A 20 3.85 -1.04 4.68
CA GLY A 20 3.87 -1.22 6.13
C GLY A 20 4.58 -2.49 6.59
N LEU A 21 4.70 -2.63 7.90
CA LEU A 21 5.29 -3.81 8.52
C LEU A 21 4.21 -4.85 8.86
N LEU A 22 4.38 -6.08 8.39
CA LEU A 22 3.56 -7.22 8.73
C LEU A 22 4.46 -8.36 9.23
N GLN A 23 4.33 -8.72 10.51
CA GLN A 23 5.12 -9.78 11.14
C GLN A 23 6.64 -9.66 10.88
N GLY A 24 7.18 -8.44 11.02
CA GLY A 24 8.61 -8.16 10.79
C GLY A 24 9.04 -8.06 9.33
N ARG A 25 8.11 -8.10 8.37
CA ARG A 25 8.38 -7.94 6.94
C ARG A 25 7.72 -6.68 6.40
N VAL A 26 8.47 -5.89 5.63
CA VAL A 26 7.87 -4.77 4.89
C VAL A 26 7.09 -5.35 3.72
N VAL A 27 5.80 -5.01 3.66
CA VAL A 27 4.86 -5.45 2.64
C VAL A 27 4.24 -4.24 1.95
N VAL A 28 3.86 -4.45 0.70
CA VAL A 28 3.04 -3.54 -0.08
C VAL A 28 1.67 -4.17 -0.22
N ILE A 29 0.63 -3.42 0.10
CA ILE A 29 -0.77 -3.78 -0.11
C ILE A 29 -1.38 -2.81 -1.11
N VAL A 30 -2.12 -3.35 -2.07
CA VAL A 30 -3.01 -2.56 -2.93
C VAL A 30 -4.43 -2.97 -2.59
N TYR A 31 -5.27 -2.00 -2.30
CA TYR A 31 -6.65 -2.26 -1.89
C TYR A 31 -7.59 -1.16 -2.38
N THR A 32 -8.88 -1.44 -2.32
CA THR A 32 -9.95 -0.48 -2.58
C THR A 32 -11.00 -0.59 -1.48
N GLU A 33 -11.72 0.51 -1.25
CA GLU A 33 -12.79 0.63 -0.27
C GLU A 33 -14.09 1.00 -1.02
N PRO A 34 -14.77 0.02 -1.65
CA PRO A 34 -15.94 0.31 -2.49
C PRO A 34 -17.14 0.83 -1.68
N ASP A 35 -17.16 0.59 -0.37
CA ASP A 35 -18.15 1.08 0.59
C ASP A 35 -17.53 1.15 2.00
N GLU A 36 -18.23 1.78 2.94
CA GLU A 36 -17.75 2.02 4.31
C GLU A 36 -17.50 0.74 5.14
N GLN A 37 -17.99 -0.42 4.70
CA GLN A 37 -17.90 -1.68 5.43
C GLN A 37 -16.94 -2.68 4.78
N THR A 38 -16.43 -2.38 3.59
CA THR A 38 -15.67 -3.31 2.78
C THR A 38 -14.29 -2.78 2.46
N VAL A 39 -13.26 -3.48 2.91
CA VAL A 39 -11.89 -3.32 2.41
C VAL A 39 -11.57 -4.52 1.53
N ARG A 40 -11.36 -4.29 0.23
CA ARG A 40 -11.01 -5.33 -0.73
C ARG A 40 -9.53 -5.27 -1.06
N ILE A 41 -8.79 -6.31 -0.66
CA ILE A 41 -7.38 -6.47 -1.03
C ILE A 41 -7.30 -6.91 -2.49
N ILE A 42 -6.57 -6.14 -3.29
CA ILE A 42 -6.28 -6.41 -4.70
C ILE A 42 -4.93 -7.13 -4.83
N SER A 43 -3.93 -6.69 -4.05
CA SER A 43 -2.60 -7.30 -4.02
C SER A 43 -2.00 -7.19 -2.64
N LEU A 44 -1.34 -8.26 -2.18
CA LEU A 44 -0.48 -8.23 -1.01
C LEU A 44 0.82 -8.93 -1.37
N ARG A 45 1.95 -8.21 -1.25
CA ARG A 45 3.26 -8.77 -1.56
C ARG A 45 4.34 -8.22 -0.65
N LYS A 46 5.47 -8.92 -0.62
CA LYS A 46 6.70 -8.38 -0.05
C LYS A 46 7.09 -7.10 -0.80
N ALA A 47 7.54 -6.09 -0.06
CA ALA A 47 8.09 -4.88 -0.65
C ALA A 47 9.38 -5.18 -1.42
N LEU A 48 9.56 -4.52 -2.56
CA LEU A 48 10.83 -4.47 -3.26
C LEU A 48 11.85 -3.64 -2.46
N SER A 49 13.13 -3.79 -2.78
CA SER A 49 14.20 -3.06 -2.07
C SER A 49 14.03 -1.55 -2.12
N SER A 50 13.53 -1.00 -3.24
CA SER A 50 13.23 0.43 -3.39
C SER A 50 12.08 0.88 -2.49
N GLU A 51 10.98 0.14 -2.49
CA GLU A 51 9.78 0.41 -1.67
C GLU A 51 10.07 0.28 -0.17
N ARG A 52 10.90 -0.69 0.20
CA ARG A 52 11.40 -0.83 1.56
C ARG A 52 12.21 0.40 1.98
N ARG A 53 13.12 0.88 1.12
CA ARG A 53 13.93 2.06 1.41
C ARG A 53 13.06 3.32 1.53
N TYR A 54 12.08 3.48 0.65
CA TYR A 54 11.10 4.56 0.76
C TYR A 54 10.37 4.53 2.11
N TYR A 55 9.91 3.35 2.52
CA TYR A 55 9.28 3.18 3.83
C TYR A 55 10.21 3.46 5.00
N GLU A 56 11.49 3.05 4.91
CA GLU A 56 12.50 3.34 5.93
C GLU A 56 12.76 4.85 6.03
N GLN A 57 12.88 5.57 4.90
CA GLN A 57 13.01 7.04 4.89
C GLN A 57 11.79 7.72 5.51
N TYR A 58 10.58 7.28 5.16
CA TYR A 58 9.34 7.80 5.76
C TYR A 58 9.29 7.61 7.29
N LEU A 59 9.97 6.61 7.84
CA LEU A 59 10.03 6.39 9.29
C LEU A 59 11.10 7.22 10.00
N GLU A 60 12.05 7.80 9.27
CA GLU A 60 13.13 8.62 9.81
C GLU A 60 12.76 10.11 9.90
N ASP A 61 11.70 10.53 9.20
CA ASP A 61 11.06 11.85 9.27
C ASP A 61 10.03 11.94 10.41
#